data_AF-A0A3Q0FDA7-F1
#
_entry.id   AF-A0A3Q0FDA7-F1
#
_cell.length_a   1.000
_cell.length_b   1.000
_cell.length_c   1.000
_cell.angle_alpha   90.00
_cell.angle_beta   90.00
_cell.angle_gamma   90.00
#
_symmetry.space_group_name_H-M   'P 1'
#
loop_
_entity.id
_entity.type
_entity.pdbx_description
1 polymer ?
#
loop_
_entity_poly.entity_id
_entity_poly.type
_entity_poly.pdbx_seq_one_letter_code
_entity_poly.pdbx_strand_id
1 'polypeptide(L)'
;MCDNQSGKVGICLPSSSCDHLESTLLRHSKSLLLLSCDFMTAWNCRKLIVSKKQQLSMFLDELLLSGLVLSYSPKSEQAWTHRRWVIKSISANCSNFKEILGKESELVEKIAERSKMNYRAWNHRCWLVSYMTIDQVLCELRKSRSWSALHVADNCCFNYRRRLLLRIMEGQSCLEDTVSCGHNVNIVQALKDELDWNETLIKRYVGREALWLHRRFLSTCWINNFVPDSGDESYHSKEAIGLYHDFGTFLQNELCLLHSCSTFVDDDFVDVQAQAAHSACYILWLKVQVPKSLVNQLQEKIRDADLKTLLNKSCPERSSLFNYFMN
;
A
#
# COMPACT_ATOMS: atom_id res chain seq x y z
N MET A 1 6.01 -74.26 -0.38
CA MET A 1 4.56 -74.04 -0.49
C MET A 1 4.07 -73.54 0.85
N CYS A 2 3.72 -72.25 0.91
CA CYS A 2 2.90 -71.55 1.91
C CYS A 2 3.40 -70.10 1.97
N ASP A 3 2.95 -69.27 1.03
CA ASP A 3 3.02 -67.82 1.17
C ASP A 3 1.60 -67.29 1.44
N ASN A 4 1.49 -66.63 2.57
CA ASN A 4 0.27 -66.05 3.12
C ASN A 4 -0.24 -64.90 2.25
N GLN A 5 -1.53 -64.98 1.90
CA GLN A 5 -2.30 -63.87 1.36
C GLN A 5 -2.46 -62.79 2.43
N SER A 6 -1.90 -61.60 2.17
CA SER A 6 -2.27 -60.35 2.82
C SER A 6 -3.05 -59.51 1.83
N GLY A 7 -4.38 -59.59 1.91
CA GLY A 7 -5.30 -58.82 1.08
C GLY A 7 -5.27 -57.35 1.46
N LYS A 8 -4.63 -56.52 0.64
CA LYS A 8 -4.94 -55.08 0.58
C LYS A 8 -6.22 -54.91 -0.22
N VAL A 9 -7.35 -54.85 0.47
CA VAL A 9 -8.62 -54.37 -0.10
C VAL A 9 -8.50 -52.87 -0.29
N GLY A 10 -7.95 -52.46 -1.44
CA GLY A 10 -8.13 -51.11 -1.95
C GLY A 10 -9.59 -50.98 -2.41
N ILE A 11 -10.43 -50.33 -1.61
CA ILE A 11 -11.79 -49.99 -2.01
C ILE A 11 -11.69 -48.90 -3.09
N CYS A 12 -11.57 -49.32 -4.35
CA CYS A 12 -11.74 -48.44 -5.51
C CYS A 12 -13.24 -48.16 -5.64
N LEU A 13 -13.70 -47.06 -5.04
CA LEU A 13 -15.03 -46.51 -5.34
C LEU A 13 -15.09 -46.14 -6.84
N PRO A 14 -16.20 -46.41 -7.55
CA PRO A 14 -16.37 -46.01 -8.94
C PRO A 14 -16.21 -44.48 -9.07
N SER A 15 -15.49 -44.02 -10.10
CA SER A 15 -15.23 -42.59 -10.35
C SER A 15 -16.52 -41.75 -10.35
N SER A 16 -17.61 -42.30 -10.88
CA SER A 16 -18.94 -41.65 -10.92
C SER A 16 -19.55 -41.40 -9.53
N SER A 17 -19.34 -42.30 -8.57
CA SER A 17 -19.84 -42.14 -7.20
C SER A 17 -19.05 -41.08 -6.43
N CYS A 18 -17.75 -40.96 -6.70
CA CYS A 18 -16.89 -39.96 -6.09
C CYS A 18 -17.24 -38.56 -6.59
N ASP A 19 -17.48 -38.40 -7.90
CA ASP A 19 -17.87 -37.13 -8.50
C ASP A 19 -19.23 -36.63 -8.00
N HIS A 20 -20.18 -37.54 -7.79
CA HIS A 20 -21.49 -37.20 -7.22
C HIS A 20 -21.40 -36.70 -5.78
N LEU A 21 -20.56 -37.35 -4.95
CA LEU A 21 -20.32 -36.93 -3.57
C LEU A 21 -19.65 -35.55 -3.52
N GLU A 22 -18.62 -35.33 -4.34
CA GLU A 22 -17.91 -34.04 -4.43
C GLU A 22 -18.85 -32.91 -4.86
N SER A 23 -19.69 -33.12 -5.88
CA SER A 23 -20.71 -32.15 -6.29
C SER A 23 -21.70 -31.83 -5.16
N THR A 24 -22.15 -32.86 -4.45
CA THR A 24 -23.06 -32.73 -3.30
C THR A 24 -22.41 -31.92 -2.17
N LEU A 25 -21.14 -32.18 -1.84
CA LEU A 25 -20.38 -31.44 -0.84
C LEU A 25 -20.18 -29.97 -1.24
N LEU A 26 -19.86 -29.69 -2.50
CA LEU A 26 -19.77 -28.30 -2.99
C LEU A 26 -21.12 -27.57 -2.91
N ARG A 27 -22.24 -28.24 -3.19
CA ARG A 27 -23.57 -27.63 -3.06
C ARG A 27 -23.92 -27.31 -1.61
N HIS A 28 -23.76 -28.27 -0.69
CA HIS A 28 -24.14 -28.06 0.71
C HIS A 28 -23.18 -27.11 1.45
N SER A 29 -21.88 -27.20 1.18
CA SER A 29 -20.91 -26.25 1.75
C SER A 29 -21.19 -24.81 1.29
N LYS A 30 -21.65 -24.59 0.05
CA LYS A 30 -22.11 -23.27 -0.41
C LYS A 30 -23.25 -22.75 0.45
N SER A 31 -24.32 -23.54 0.63
CA SER A 31 -25.46 -23.14 1.48
C SER A 31 -25.02 -22.83 2.91
N LEU A 32 -24.13 -23.67 3.47
CA LEU A 32 -23.62 -23.46 4.82
C LEU A 32 -22.80 -22.17 4.94
N LEU A 33 -21.95 -21.86 3.96
CA LEU A 33 -21.14 -20.64 3.97
C LEU A 33 -21.97 -19.37 3.81
N LEU A 34 -23.09 -19.45 3.07
CA LEU A 34 -24.04 -18.33 2.97
C LEU A 34 -24.74 -18.03 4.30
N LEU A 35 -24.92 -19.04 5.16
CA LEU A 35 -25.51 -18.89 6.49
C LEU A 35 -24.46 -18.60 7.58
N SER A 36 -23.27 -19.19 7.46
CA SER A 36 -22.16 -19.10 8.40
C SER A 36 -20.84 -18.90 7.65
N CYS A 37 -20.56 -17.63 7.35
CA CYS A 37 -19.44 -17.22 6.49
C CYS A 37 -18.05 -17.62 7.00
N ASP A 38 -17.88 -17.73 8.32
CA ASP A 38 -16.61 -18.10 8.94
C ASP A 38 -16.52 -19.58 9.31
N PHE A 39 -17.39 -20.43 8.76
CA PHE A 39 -17.33 -21.88 8.98
C PHE A 39 -16.15 -22.53 8.22
N MET A 40 -14.99 -22.55 8.88
CA MET A 40 -13.70 -23.00 8.34
C MET A 40 -13.76 -24.38 7.67
N THR A 41 -14.45 -25.34 8.28
CA THR A 41 -14.52 -26.72 7.76
C THR A 41 -15.18 -26.77 6.37
N ALA A 42 -16.19 -25.93 6.11
CA ALA A 42 -16.78 -25.83 4.78
C ALA A 42 -15.79 -25.26 3.76
N TRP A 43 -15.08 -24.17 4.09
CA TRP A 43 -14.05 -23.63 3.20
C TRP A 43 -12.96 -24.66 2.89
N ASN A 44 -12.47 -25.39 3.88
CA ASN A 44 -11.44 -26.40 3.69
C ASN A 44 -11.92 -27.61 2.89
N CYS A 45 -13.18 -28.05 3.07
CA CYS A 45 -13.80 -29.07 2.24
C CYS A 45 -13.80 -28.66 0.75
N ARG A 46 -14.14 -27.40 0.47
CA ARG A 46 -14.11 -26.87 -0.91
C ARG A 46 -12.69 -26.83 -1.47
N LYS A 47 -11.70 -26.35 -0.70
CA LYS A 47 -10.29 -26.34 -1.11
C LYS A 47 -9.80 -27.74 -1.49
N LEU A 48 -10.15 -28.76 -0.71
CA LEU A 48 -9.79 -30.15 -1.00
C LEU A 48 -10.31 -30.59 -2.37
N ILE A 49 -11.61 -30.39 -2.61
CA ILE A 49 -12.28 -30.83 -3.85
C ILE A 49 -11.73 -30.07 -5.06
N VAL A 50 -11.65 -28.74 -4.99
CA VAL A 50 -11.17 -27.90 -6.10
C VAL A 50 -9.69 -28.17 -6.40
N SER A 51 -8.86 -28.39 -5.36
CA SER A 51 -7.45 -28.78 -5.54
C SER A 51 -7.27 -30.15 -6.17
N LYS A 52 -8.20 -31.08 -5.96
CA LYS A 52 -8.15 -32.41 -6.59
C LYS A 52 -8.48 -32.33 -8.09
N LYS A 53 -9.42 -31.44 -8.47
CA LYS A 53 -9.88 -31.30 -9.85
C LYS A 53 -8.98 -30.42 -10.71
N GLN A 54 -8.35 -29.39 -10.13
CA GLN A 54 -7.45 -28.46 -10.83
C GLN A 54 -8.08 -27.78 -12.08
N GLN A 55 -9.41 -27.65 -12.10
CA GLN A 55 -10.11 -26.99 -13.21
C GLN A 55 -10.21 -25.49 -12.95
N LEU A 56 -9.74 -24.67 -13.91
CA LEU A 56 -9.75 -23.20 -13.78
C LEU A 56 -11.15 -22.65 -13.51
N SER A 57 -12.19 -23.20 -14.15
CA SER A 57 -13.59 -22.82 -13.93
C SER A 57 -14.01 -22.93 -12.46
N MET A 58 -13.62 -24.00 -11.78
CA MET A 58 -13.94 -24.20 -10.37
C MET A 58 -13.30 -23.14 -9.48
N PHE A 59 -12.06 -22.74 -9.77
CA PHE A 59 -11.42 -21.64 -9.04
C PHE A 59 -12.16 -20.31 -9.25
N LEU A 60 -12.63 -20.04 -10.47
CA LEU A 60 -13.44 -18.83 -10.73
C LEU A 60 -14.77 -18.86 -9.98
N ASP A 61 -15.42 -20.03 -9.88
CA ASP A 61 -16.63 -20.21 -9.07
C ASP A 61 -16.37 -19.93 -7.58
N GLU A 62 -15.19 -20.30 -7.06
CA GLU A 62 -14.78 -19.97 -5.69
C GLU A 62 -14.57 -18.46 -5.47
N LEU A 63 -14.07 -17.72 -6.47
CA LEU A 63 -14.02 -16.25 -6.42
C LEU A 63 -15.42 -15.65 -6.42
N LEU A 64 -16.36 -16.20 -7.19
CA LEU A 64 -17.75 -15.74 -7.18
C LEU A 64 -18.42 -16.00 -5.83
N LEU A 65 -18.26 -17.21 -5.27
CA LEU A 65 -18.84 -17.57 -3.98
C LEU A 65 -18.29 -16.70 -2.85
N SER A 66 -16.96 -16.59 -2.74
CA SER A 66 -16.34 -15.76 -1.70
C SER A 66 -16.68 -14.27 -1.89
N GLY A 67 -16.89 -13.80 -3.11
CA GLY A 67 -17.33 -12.44 -3.40
C GLY A 67 -18.76 -12.19 -2.91
N LEU A 68 -19.65 -13.16 -3.11
CA LEU A 68 -21.00 -13.15 -2.56
C LEU A 68 -20.97 -13.15 -1.02
N VAL A 69 -20.12 -13.98 -0.40
CA VAL A 69 -19.95 -13.97 1.06
C VAL A 69 -19.49 -12.61 1.57
N LEU A 70 -18.49 -12.01 0.94
CA LEU A 70 -17.99 -10.68 1.30
C LEU A 70 -19.00 -9.56 1.07
N SER A 71 -19.99 -9.75 0.20
CA SER A 71 -21.01 -8.73 -0.06
C SER A 71 -21.91 -8.45 1.14
N TYR A 72 -22.13 -9.44 2.03
CA TYR A 72 -22.88 -9.28 3.28
C TYR A 72 -22.01 -9.40 4.54
N SER A 73 -20.87 -10.10 4.47
CA SER A 73 -19.88 -10.20 5.56
C SER A 73 -18.51 -9.68 5.12
N PRO A 74 -18.36 -8.35 4.96
CA PRO A 74 -17.16 -7.74 4.36
C PRO A 74 -15.89 -7.92 5.21
N LYS A 75 -16.03 -8.29 6.48
CA LYS A 75 -14.94 -8.49 7.44
C LYS A 75 -14.63 -9.97 7.71
N SER A 76 -15.26 -10.92 7.00
CA SER A 76 -14.97 -12.35 7.14
C SER A 76 -13.52 -12.66 6.76
N GLU A 77 -12.71 -13.09 7.74
CA GLU A 77 -11.31 -13.45 7.50
C GLU A 77 -11.21 -14.73 6.66
N GLN A 78 -12.17 -15.65 6.82
CA GLN A 78 -12.18 -16.91 6.08
C GLN A 78 -12.42 -16.70 4.60
N ALA A 79 -13.36 -15.81 4.25
CA ALA A 79 -13.60 -15.46 2.86
C ALA A 79 -12.37 -14.81 2.21
N TRP A 80 -11.72 -13.85 2.88
CA TRP A 80 -10.49 -13.23 2.37
C TRP A 80 -9.32 -14.21 2.23
N THR A 81 -9.14 -15.10 3.20
CA THR A 81 -8.10 -16.14 3.16
C THR A 81 -8.36 -17.15 2.03
N HIS A 82 -9.62 -17.53 1.84
CA HIS A 82 -10.02 -18.41 0.73
C HIS A 82 -9.75 -17.75 -0.63
N ARG A 83 -10.10 -16.47 -0.80
CA ARG A 83 -9.75 -15.71 -2.03
C ARG A 83 -8.26 -15.69 -2.32
N ARG A 84 -7.44 -15.39 -1.31
CA ARG A 84 -5.97 -15.40 -1.47
C ARG A 84 -5.46 -16.76 -1.89
N TRP A 85 -6.01 -17.84 -1.33
CA TRP A 85 -5.71 -19.20 -1.75
C TRP A 85 -6.07 -19.44 -3.23
N VAL A 86 -7.29 -19.07 -3.65
CA VAL A 86 -7.72 -19.21 -5.05
C VAL A 86 -6.79 -18.46 -6.01
N ILE A 87 -6.50 -17.18 -5.73
CA ILE A 87 -5.64 -16.34 -6.58
C ILE A 87 -4.23 -16.93 -6.68
N LYS A 88 -3.68 -17.40 -5.56
CA LYS A 88 -2.38 -18.09 -5.54
C LYS A 88 -2.40 -19.39 -6.36
N SER A 89 -3.51 -20.13 -6.35
CA SER A 89 -3.63 -21.37 -7.12
C SER A 89 -3.71 -21.13 -8.63
N ILE A 90 -4.28 -20.01 -9.09
CA ILE A 90 -4.44 -19.72 -10.52
C ILE A 90 -3.34 -18.84 -11.10
N SER A 91 -2.43 -18.29 -10.28
CA SER A 91 -1.49 -17.25 -10.70
C SER A 91 -0.52 -17.68 -11.81
N ALA A 92 -0.17 -18.96 -11.89
CA ALA A 92 0.74 -19.47 -12.93
C ALA A 92 0.01 -19.96 -14.20
N ASN A 93 -1.27 -20.31 -14.09
CA ASN A 93 -1.97 -21.13 -15.08
C ASN A 93 -3.17 -20.42 -15.72
N CYS A 94 -3.28 -19.10 -15.57
CA CYS A 94 -4.41 -18.33 -16.08
C CYS A 94 -3.95 -17.23 -17.06
N SER A 95 -4.35 -17.34 -18.32
CA SER A 95 -4.05 -16.34 -19.35
C SER A 95 -4.65 -14.96 -19.02
N ASN A 96 -5.85 -14.95 -18.43
CA ASN A 96 -6.58 -13.72 -18.09
C ASN A 96 -6.26 -13.21 -16.67
N PHE A 97 -5.15 -13.65 -16.06
CA PHE A 97 -4.81 -13.31 -14.68
C PHE A 97 -4.72 -11.79 -14.44
N LYS A 98 -4.23 -11.03 -15.43
CA LYS A 98 -4.19 -9.56 -15.41
C LYS A 98 -5.59 -8.94 -15.21
N GLU A 99 -6.60 -9.47 -15.89
CA GLU A 99 -7.99 -9.02 -15.79
C GLU A 99 -8.58 -9.40 -14.43
N ILE A 100 -8.28 -10.61 -13.94
CA ILE A 100 -8.70 -11.06 -12.60
C ILE A 100 -8.16 -10.12 -11.53
N LEU A 101 -6.86 -9.80 -11.55
CA LEU A 101 -6.27 -8.86 -10.58
C LEU A 101 -6.96 -7.48 -10.62
N GLY A 102 -7.34 -7.00 -11.81
CA GLY A 102 -8.13 -5.77 -11.95
C GLY A 102 -9.49 -5.88 -11.26
N LYS A 103 -10.24 -6.95 -11.53
CA LYS A 103 -11.55 -7.22 -10.90
C LYS A 103 -11.44 -7.39 -9.38
N GLU A 104 -10.37 -8.01 -8.89
CA GLU A 104 -10.12 -8.13 -7.44
C GLU A 104 -9.84 -6.77 -6.79
N SER A 105 -9.10 -5.91 -7.48
CA SER A 105 -8.84 -4.54 -7.02
C SER A 105 -10.14 -3.73 -6.93
N GLU A 106 -10.98 -3.80 -7.97
CA GLU A 106 -12.31 -3.16 -7.99
C GLU A 106 -13.25 -3.72 -6.91
N LEU A 107 -13.18 -5.02 -6.63
CA LEU A 107 -13.96 -5.62 -5.54
C LEU A 107 -13.58 -5.02 -4.19
N VAL A 108 -12.29 -4.82 -3.93
CA VAL A 108 -11.83 -4.18 -2.68
C VAL A 108 -12.38 -2.76 -2.58
N GLU A 109 -12.34 -1.97 -3.65
CA GLU A 109 -12.94 -0.62 -3.65
C GLU A 109 -14.43 -0.66 -3.31
N LYS A 110 -15.19 -1.53 -3.98
CA LYS A 110 -16.63 -1.68 -3.70
C LYS A 110 -16.92 -2.07 -2.26
N ILE A 111 -16.08 -2.93 -1.65
CA ILE A 111 -16.21 -3.32 -0.25
C ILE A 111 -15.79 -2.19 0.70
N ALA A 112 -14.72 -1.46 0.38
CA ALA A 112 -14.24 -0.34 1.17
C ALA A 112 -15.25 0.82 1.21
N GLU A 113 -16.02 1.03 0.12
CA GLU A 113 -17.11 2.02 0.07
C GLU A 113 -18.20 1.70 1.10
N ARG A 114 -18.62 0.43 1.12
CA ARG A 114 -19.75 -0.05 1.93
C ARG A 114 -19.35 -0.27 3.39
N SER A 115 -18.09 -0.61 3.63
CA SER A 115 -17.52 -0.86 4.95
C SER A 115 -16.28 0.00 5.14
N LYS A 116 -16.49 1.23 5.62
CA LYS A 116 -15.39 2.16 5.94
C LYS A 116 -14.33 1.52 6.83
N MET A 117 -13.07 1.88 6.60
CA MET A 117 -11.90 1.41 7.36
C MET A 117 -11.77 -0.12 7.38
N ASN A 118 -12.15 -0.80 6.28
CA ASN A 118 -11.97 -2.24 6.17
C ASN A 118 -10.51 -2.60 5.88
N TYR A 119 -9.74 -2.73 6.96
CA TYR A 119 -8.33 -3.13 6.90
C TYR A 119 -8.12 -4.46 6.15
N ARG A 120 -9.05 -5.42 6.26
CA ARG A 120 -8.90 -6.73 5.58
C ARG A 120 -8.95 -6.61 4.08
N ALA A 121 -9.87 -5.78 3.56
CA ALA A 121 -10.00 -5.51 2.14
C ALA A 121 -8.76 -4.77 1.62
N TRP A 122 -8.33 -3.70 2.30
CA TRP A 122 -7.11 -2.97 1.92
C TRP A 122 -5.85 -3.83 2.01
N ASN A 123 -5.71 -4.66 3.05
CA ASN A 123 -4.60 -5.60 3.17
C ASN A 123 -4.59 -6.63 2.04
N HIS A 124 -5.77 -7.12 1.62
CA HIS A 124 -5.89 -7.97 0.44
C HIS A 124 -5.41 -7.24 -0.82
N ARG A 125 -5.82 -5.98 -1.02
CA ARG A 125 -5.37 -5.18 -2.17
C ARG A 125 -3.86 -4.93 -2.17
N CYS A 126 -3.27 -4.62 -1.01
CA CYS A 126 -1.81 -4.51 -0.85
C CYS A 126 -1.09 -5.83 -1.19
N TRP A 127 -1.67 -6.97 -0.81
CA TRP A 127 -1.14 -8.29 -1.14
C TRP A 127 -1.20 -8.57 -2.65
N LEU A 128 -2.25 -8.16 -3.35
CA LEU A 128 -2.36 -8.32 -4.81
C LEU A 128 -1.20 -7.64 -5.57
N VAL A 129 -0.63 -6.57 -5.03
CA VAL A 129 0.47 -5.82 -5.66
C VAL A 129 1.68 -6.71 -5.99
N SER A 130 1.94 -7.78 -5.20
CA SER A 130 3.05 -8.70 -5.50
C SER A 130 2.85 -9.52 -6.78
N TYR A 131 1.62 -9.59 -7.28
CA TYR A 131 1.25 -10.29 -8.51
C TYR A 131 1.13 -9.37 -9.73
N MET A 132 1.23 -8.05 -9.53
CA MET A 132 1.05 -7.07 -10.57
C MET A 132 2.36 -6.78 -11.31
N THR A 133 2.25 -6.57 -12.62
CA THR A 133 3.31 -5.95 -13.45
C THR A 133 3.49 -4.48 -13.09
N ILE A 134 4.65 -3.90 -13.39
CA ILE A 134 4.91 -2.47 -13.13
C ILE A 134 3.87 -1.56 -13.81
N ASP A 135 3.46 -1.90 -15.04
CA ASP A 135 2.40 -1.16 -15.75
C ASP A 135 1.06 -1.19 -15.00
N GLN A 136 0.69 -2.34 -14.43
CA GLN A 136 -0.52 -2.43 -13.60
C GLN A 136 -0.39 -1.60 -12.33
N VAL A 137 0.77 -1.61 -11.68
CA VAL A 137 1.03 -0.84 -10.46
C VAL A 137 0.93 0.67 -10.74
N LEU A 138 1.52 1.14 -11.85
CA LEU A 138 1.39 2.53 -12.30
C LEU A 138 -0.07 2.90 -12.62
N CYS A 139 -0.81 1.99 -13.25
CA CYS A 139 -2.24 2.17 -13.52
C CYS A 139 -3.05 2.28 -12.22
N GLU A 140 -2.81 1.41 -11.24
CA GLU A 140 -3.44 1.45 -9.92
C GLU A 140 -3.11 2.74 -9.16
N LEU A 141 -1.87 3.23 -9.23
CA LEU A 141 -1.46 4.46 -8.57
C LEU A 141 -2.22 5.68 -9.12
N ARG A 142 -2.42 5.72 -10.45
CA ARG A 142 -3.23 6.76 -11.12
C ARG A 142 -4.71 6.62 -10.78
N LYS A 143 -5.29 5.42 -10.91
CA LYS A 143 -6.72 5.16 -10.67
C LYS A 143 -7.14 5.44 -9.23
N SER A 144 -6.33 5.06 -8.26
CA SER A 144 -6.64 5.23 -6.84
C SER A 144 -6.58 6.69 -6.35
N ARG A 145 -6.07 7.63 -7.17
CA ARG A 145 -5.87 9.03 -6.77
C ARG A 145 -7.19 9.74 -6.42
N SER A 146 -8.25 9.53 -7.22
CA SER A 146 -9.57 10.12 -6.97
C SER A 146 -10.18 9.61 -5.67
N TRP A 147 -10.09 8.30 -5.42
CA TRP A 147 -10.52 7.67 -4.19
C TRP A 147 -9.81 8.29 -2.98
N SER A 148 -8.48 8.31 -2.99
CA SER A 148 -7.71 8.88 -1.88
C SER A 148 -8.01 10.35 -1.61
N ALA A 149 -8.28 11.14 -2.65
CA ALA A 149 -8.65 12.55 -2.52
C ALA A 149 -10.05 12.75 -1.91
N LEU A 150 -10.94 11.76 -2.04
CA LEU A 150 -12.26 11.75 -1.41
C LEU A 150 -12.21 11.20 0.03
N HIS A 151 -11.36 10.21 0.27
CA HIS A 151 -11.24 9.49 1.55
C HIS A 151 -9.95 9.85 2.30
N VAL A 152 -9.67 11.15 2.45
CA VAL A 152 -8.41 11.66 3.00
C VAL A 152 -8.14 11.22 4.45
N ALA A 153 -9.19 10.95 5.23
CA ALA A 153 -9.05 10.44 6.58
C ALA A 153 -8.75 8.92 6.64
N ASP A 154 -8.89 8.18 5.53
CA ASP A 154 -8.61 6.74 5.50
C ASP A 154 -7.12 6.47 5.24
N ASN A 155 -6.38 6.28 6.32
CA ASN A 155 -4.96 5.93 6.27
C ASN A 155 -4.70 4.60 5.53
N CYS A 156 -5.68 3.68 5.46
CA CYS A 156 -5.51 2.44 4.71
C CYS A 156 -5.34 2.71 3.20
N CYS A 157 -5.98 3.77 2.69
CA CYS A 157 -5.85 4.18 1.31
C CYS A 157 -4.44 4.70 1.01
N PHE A 158 -3.89 5.56 1.87
CA PHE A 158 -2.50 6.01 1.73
C PHE A 158 -1.50 4.87 1.96
N ASN A 159 -1.79 3.91 2.84
CA ASN A 159 -0.98 2.70 2.96
C ASN A 159 -0.93 1.89 1.66
N TYR A 160 -2.05 1.77 0.94
CA TYR A 160 -2.06 1.14 -0.37
C TYR A 160 -1.21 1.90 -1.39
N ARG A 161 -1.31 3.24 -1.42
CA ARG A 161 -0.44 4.07 -2.29
C ARG A 161 1.04 3.87 -1.97
N ARG A 162 1.42 3.83 -0.68
CA ARG A 162 2.79 3.53 -0.24
C ARG A 162 3.25 2.17 -0.75
N ARG A 163 2.41 1.14 -0.68
CA ARG A 163 2.73 -0.19 -1.21
C ARG A 163 2.96 -0.19 -2.72
N LEU A 164 2.17 0.59 -3.48
CA LEU A 164 2.36 0.74 -4.93
C LEU A 164 3.70 1.41 -5.25
N LEU A 165 4.04 2.50 -4.55
CA LEU A 165 5.31 3.21 -4.72
C LEU A 165 6.51 2.32 -4.39
N LEU A 166 6.45 1.60 -3.25
CA LEU A 166 7.48 0.61 -2.90
C LEU A 166 7.66 -0.44 -3.98
N ARG A 167 6.57 -0.95 -4.56
CA ARG A 167 6.66 -1.95 -5.64
C ARG A 167 7.30 -1.39 -6.92
N ILE A 168 7.05 -0.12 -7.24
CA ILE A 168 7.69 0.59 -8.35
C ILE A 168 9.21 0.68 -8.11
N MET A 169 9.62 1.00 -6.88
CA MET A 169 11.03 1.08 -6.49
C MET A 169 11.71 -0.30 -6.47
N GLU A 170 11.07 -1.33 -5.89
CA GLU A 170 11.54 -2.73 -5.91
C GLU A 170 11.74 -3.28 -7.33
N GLY A 171 10.97 -2.80 -8.31
CA GLY A 171 11.12 -3.19 -9.71
C GLY A 171 12.46 -2.78 -10.34
N GLN A 172 13.19 -1.85 -9.72
CA GLN A 172 14.46 -1.31 -10.22
C GLN A 172 15.61 -2.30 -9.98
N SER A 173 15.72 -2.88 -8.78
CA SER A 173 16.85 -3.74 -8.38
C SER A 173 16.95 -5.07 -9.16
N CYS A 174 15.94 -5.42 -9.95
CA CYS A 174 15.93 -6.65 -10.76
C CYS A 174 16.19 -6.42 -12.26
N LEU A 175 16.29 -5.18 -12.73
CA LEU A 175 16.42 -4.84 -14.17
C LEU A 175 17.72 -4.06 -14.50
N GLU A 176 18.66 -4.01 -13.56
CA GLU A 176 19.90 -3.23 -13.68
C GLU A 176 20.83 -3.67 -14.83
N ASP A 177 20.58 -4.82 -15.47
CA ASP A 177 21.48 -5.38 -16.48
C ASP A 177 21.29 -4.85 -17.92
N THR A 178 20.41 -3.86 -18.24
CA THR A 178 20.37 -3.40 -19.66
C THR A 178 19.94 -1.97 -20.04
N VAL A 179 19.18 -1.17 -19.27
CA VAL A 179 18.82 0.21 -19.73
C VAL A 179 18.53 1.18 -18.55
N SER A 180 19.60 1.71 -17.92
CA SER A 180 19.52 2.42 -16.63
C SER A 180 19.00 3.89 -16.70
N CYS A 181 19.11 4.61 -17.82
CA CYS A 181 18.81 6.06 -17.81
C CYS A 181 17.30 6.41 -17.85
N GLY A 182 16.48 5.71 -18.64
CA GLY A 182 15.07 6.10 -18.86
C GLY A 182 14.10 5.72 -17.72
N HIS A 183 14.40 4.67 -16.96
CA HIS A 183 13.49 4.14 -15.94
C HIS A 183 13.59 4.88 -14.61
N ASN A 184 14.77 5.36 -14.23
CA ASN A 184 14.98 6.16 -13.02
C ASN A 184 14.21 7.50 -13.09
N VAL A 185 14.27 8.17 -14.26
CA VAL A 185 13.55 9.42 -14.53
C VAL A 185 12.04 9.28 -14.29
N ASN A 186 11.43 8.16 -14.70
CA ASN A 186 10.00 7.93 -14.52
C ASN A 186 9.59 7.76 -13.04
N ILE A 187 10.49 7.26 -12.18
CA ILE A 187 10.20 6.99 -10.77
C ILE A 187 10.39 8.24 -9.93
N VAL A 188 11.48 8.98 -10.17
CA VAL A 188 11.68 10.30 -9.59
C VAL A 188 10.52 11.21 -9.98
N GLN A 189 10.06 11.16 -11.23
CA GLN A 189 8.88 11.90 -11.65
C GLN A 189 7.61 11.44 -10.91
N ALA A 190 7.37 10.14 -10.77
CA ALA A 190 6.21 9.63 -10.04
C ALA A 190 6.20 10.04 -8.56
N LEU A 191 7.36 10.03 -7.88
CA LEU A 191 7.51 10.51 -6.52
C LEU A 191 7.28 12.02 -6.41
N LYS A 192 7.82 12.80 -7.37
CA LYS A 192 7.61 14.24 -7.43
C LYS A 192 6.13 14.59 -7.63
N ASP A 193 5.47 13.94 -8.59
CA ASP A 193 4.04 14.10 -8.84
C ASP A 193 3.21 13.76 -7.59
N GLU A 194 3.62 12.75 -6.84
CA GLU A 194 2.95 12.34 -5.60
C GLU A 194 3.19 13.32 -4.45
N LEU A 195 4.40 13.89 -4.32
CA LEU A 195 4.71 14.96 -3.39
C LEU A 195 3.86 16.21 -3.70
N ASP A 196 3.86 16.67 -4.95
CA ASP A 196 3.10 17.84 -5.37
C ASP A 196 1.60 17.62 -5.10
N TRP A 197 1.09 16.43 -5.40
CA TRP A 197 -0.30 16.10 -5.10
C TRP A 197 -0.61 16.04 -3.61
N ASN A 198 0.26 15.40 -2.81
CA ASN A 198 0.08 15.34 -1.38
C ASN A 198 0.08 16.75 -0.76
N GLU A 199 0.91 17.67 -1.27
CA GLU A 199 0.89 19.08 -0.88
C GLU A 199 -0.48 19.73 -1.16
N THR A 200 -1.05 19.52 -2.34
CA THR A 200 -2.40 20.03 -2.65
C THR A 200 -3.47 19.52 -1.69
N LEU A 201 -3.36 18.25 -1.26
CA LEU A 201 -4.26 17.68 -0.27
C LEU A 201 -4.04 18.26 1.13
N ILE A 202 -2.78 18.45 1.55
CA ILE A 202 -2.44 19.03 2.87
C ILE A 202 -2.99 20.45 2.98
N LYS A 203 -2.88 21.25 1.91
CA LYS A 203 -3.41 22.62 1.87
C LYS A 203 -4.94 22.64 1.84
N ARG A 204 -5.57 21.66 1.20
CA ARG A 204 -7.03 21.59 1.06
C ARG A 204 -7.74 20.99 2.27
N TYR A 205 -7.16 19.97 2.88
CA TYR A 205 -7.74 19.20 3.98
C TYR A 205 -6.89 19.36 5.22
N VAL A 206 -7.02 20.55 5.82
CA VAL A 206 -6.29 20.99 7.00
C VAL A 206 -6.58 20.10 8.21
N GLY A 207 -5.55 19.79 8.99
CA GLY A 207 -5.64 19.00 10.23
C GLY A 207 -5.68 17.48 10.04
N ARG A 208 -5.45 16.97 8.81
CA ARG A 208 -5.51 15.54 8.53
C ARG A 208 -4.15 14.86 8.71
N GLU A 209 -3.95 14.20 9.85
CA GLU A 209 -2.72 13.47 10.19
C GLU A 209 -2.26 12.48 9.09
N ALA A 210 -3.18 11.75 8.47
CA ALA A 210 -2.87 10.74 7.46
C ALA A 210 -2.06 11.31 6.27
N LEU A 211 -2.32 12.57 5.89
CA LEU A 211 -1.60 13.24 4.82
C LEU A 211 -0.15 13.53 5.20
N TRP A 212 0.09 13.93 6.45
CA TRP A 212 1.42 14.19 6.98
C TRP A 212 2.22 12.90 7.17
N LEU A 213 1.56 11.81 7.59
CA LEU A 213 2.19 10.48 7.64
C LEU A 213 2.58 9.98 6.25
N HIS A 214 1.73 10.23 5.23
CA HIS A 214 2.08 9.95 3.84
C HIS A 214 3.23 10.85 3.36
N ARG A 215 3.22 12.16 3.69
CA ARG A 215 4.34 13.08 3.39
C ARG A 215 5.65 12.55 3.93
N ARG A 216 5.68 12.10 5.19
CA ARG A 216 6.89 11.50 5.79
C ARG A 216 7.43 10.34 4.96
N PHE A 217 6.56 9.42 4.55
CA PHE A 217 6.97 8.32 3.68
C PHE A 217 7.56 8.83 2.36
N LEU A 218 6.89 9.76 1.69
CA LEU A 218 7.35 10.30 0.40
C LEU A 218 8.70 11.01 0.55
N SER A 219 8.87 11.80 1.60
CA SER A 219 10.12 12.48 1.91
C SER A 219 11.24 11.50 2.24
N THR A 220 10.96 10.40 2.94
CA THR A 220 11.96 9.32 3.13
C THR A 220 12.38 8.72 1.79
N CYS A 221 11.41 8.35 0.93
CA CYS A 221 11.74 7.83 -0.40
C CYS A 221 12.55 8.84 -1.23
N TRP A 222 12.19 10.12 -1.16
CA TRP A 222 12.88 11.20 -1.85
C TRP A 222 14.31 11.37 -1.33
N ILE A 223 14.50 11.44 -0.02
CA ILE A 223 15.83 11.57 0.63
C ILE A 223 16.74 10.39 0.28
N ASN A 224 16.20 9.17 0.30
CA ASN A 224 16.96 7.97 -0.02
C ASN A 224 17.51 7.97 -1.46
N ASN A 225 16.86 8.68 -2.41
CA ASN A 225 17.40 8.84 -3.77
C ASN A 225 18.67 9.72 -3.83
N PHE A 226 18.97 10.51 -2.79
CA PHE A 226 20.17 11.37 -2.74
C PHE A 226 21.33 10.77 -1.94
N VAL A 227 21.14 9.63 -1.28
CA VAL A 227 22.22 8.96 -0.57
C VAL A 227 22.92 8.04 -1.57
N PRO A 228 24.16 8.35 -2.01
CA PRO A 228 24.87 7.47 -2.92
C PRO A 228 25.14 6.13 -2.22
N ASP A 229 24.91 5.02 -2.92
CA ASP A 229 25.44 3.73 -2.51
C ASP A 229 26.95 3.89 -2.34
N SER A 230 27.47 3.51 -1.18
CA SER A 230 28.83 3.77 -0.72
C SER A 230 29.91 2.96 -1.46
N GLY A 231 29.77 2.74 -2.76
CA GLY A 231 30.50 1.74 -3.53
C GLY A 231 31.46 2.25 -4.60
N ASP A 232 31.32 3.44 -5.17
CA ASP A 232 32.17 3.85 -6.30
C ASP A 232 32.58 5.33 -6.24
N GLU A 233 33.82 5.58 -5.79
CA GLU A 233 34.45 6.90 -5.65
C GLU A 233 35.01 7.50 -6.95
N SER A 234 34.73 6.93 -8.14
CA SER A 234 35.50 7.29 -9.35
C SER A 234 34.79 8.12 -10.43
N TYR A 235 33.50 8.42 -10.30
CA TYR A 235 32.78 9.32 -11.23
C TYR A 235 31.84 10.24 -10.42
N HIS A 236 31.24 11.28 -11.02
CA HIS A 236 30.19 12.15 -10.41
C HIS A 236 30.63 13.47 -9.72
N SER A 237 31.30 14.39 -10.42
CA SER A 237 31.32 15.81 -9.99
C SER A 237 30.07 16.58 -10.46
N LYS A 238 29.57 16.34 -11.68
CA LYS A 238 28.38 17.04 -12.22
C LYS A 238 27.04 16.52 -11.69
N GLU A 239 26.91 15.20 -11.55
CA GLU A 239 25.68 14.57 -11.05
C GLU A 239 25.49 14.82 -9.55
N ALA A 240 26.58 14.85 -8.77
CA ALA A 240 26.55 15.26 -7.38
C ALA A 240 26.01 16.70 -7.23
N ILE A 241 26.48 17.65 -8.04
CA ILE A 241 26.02 19.06 -7.99
C ILE A 241 24.51 19.16 -8.29
N GLY A 242 23.99 18.40 -9.25
CA GLY A 242 22.55 18.33 -9.54
C GLY A 242 21.73 17.80 -8.37
N LEU A 243 22.19 16.70 -7.75
CA LEU A 243 21.55 16.10 -6.58
C LEU A 243 21.50 17.06 -5.38
N TYR A 244 22.57 17.81 -5.12
CA TYR A 244 22.59 18.84 -4.08
C TYR A 244 21.59 19.98 -4.36
N HIS A 245 21.48 20.42 -5.61
CA HIS A 245 20.52 21.44 -6.01
C HIS A 245 19.07 20.97 -5.85
N ASP A 246 18.76 19.75 -6.28
CA ASP A 246 17.42 19.16 -6.18
C ASP A 246 17.00 18.93 -4.72
N PHE A 247 17.94 18.51 -3.87
CA PHE A 247 17.71 18.43 -2.43
C PHE A 247 17.45 19.80 -1.81
N GLY A 248 18.24 20.82 -2.16
CA GLY A 248 18.05 22.19 -1.68
C GLY A 248 16.71 22.80 -2.09
N THR A 249 16.25 22.47 -3.30
CA THR A 249 14.92 22.83 -3.83
C THR A 249 13.80 22.12 -3.08
N PHE A 250 13.92 20.81 -2.88
CA PHE A 250 12.97 20.02 -2.09
C PHE A 250 12.80 20.62 -0.69
N LEU A 251 13.91 20.89 0.00
CA LEU A 251 13.85 21.46 1.33
C LEU A 251 13.18 22.84 1.36
N GLN A 252 13.46 23.68 0.36
CA GLN A 252 12.79 24.97 0.25
C GLN A 252 11.28 24.81 0.14
N ASN A 253 10.81 23.83 -0.64
CA ASN A 253 9.39 23.55 -0.79
C ASN A 253 8.76 23.06 0.53
N GLU A 254 9.45 22.21 1.30
CA GLU A 254 8.95 21.77 2.61
C GLU A 254 8.81 22.94 3.61
N LEU A 255 9.74 23.89 3.61
CA LEU A 255 9.65 25.10 4.43
C LEU A 255 8.52 26.03 3.97
N CYS A 256 8.34 26.20 2.66
CA CYS A 256 7.20 26.92 2.10
C CYS A 256 5.86 26.28 2.49
N LEU A 257 5.77 24.95 2.49
CA LEU A 257 4.60 24.22 2.94
C LEU A 257 4.30 24.49 4.42
N LEU A 258 5.32 24.45 5.29
CA LEU A 258 5.19 24.81 6.71
C LEU A 258 4.62 26.23 6.89
N HIS A 259 5.20 27.22 6.19
CA HIS A 259 4.74 28.60 6.28
C HIS A 259 3.29 28.75 5.81
N SER A 260 2.92 28.10 4.70
CA SER A 260 1.53 28.11 4.21
C SER A 260 0.55 27.50 5.21
N CYS A 261 1.00 26.56 6.04
CA CYS A 261 0.18 25.97 7.11
C CYS A 261 0.00 26.87 8.32
N SER A 262 0.81 27.93 8.45
CA SER A 262 0.78 28.87 9.58
C SER A 262 -0.04 30.12 9.30
N THR A 263 -0.47 30.30 8.05
CA THR A 263 -1.26 31.45 7.59
C THR A 263 -2.76 31.20 7.53
N PHE A 264 -3.23 30.00 7.91
CA PHE A 264 -4.67 29.71 7.93
C PHE A 264 -5.37 30.59 8.96
N VAL A 265 -6.45 31.24 8.54
CA VAL A 265 -7.35 31.99 9.42
C VAL A 265 -8.16 30.97 10.21
N ASP A 266 -8.30 31.21 11.51
CA ASP A 266 -9.13 30.41 12.40
C ASP A 266 -10.58 30.45 11.89
N ASP A 267 -11.10 29.30 11.48
CA ASP A 267 -12.47 29.10 11.00
C ASP A 267 -13.04 27.90 11.77
N ASP A 268 -14.29 28.00 12.20
CA ASP A 268 -14.96 27.07 13.12
C ASP A 268 -14.99 25.61 12.61
N PHE A 269 -14.71 25.40 11.32
CA PHE A 269 -14.74 24.09 10.66
C PHE A 269 -13.36 23.46 10.41
N VAL A 270 -12.28 24.19 10.69
CA VAL A 270 -10.93 23.79 10.29
C VAL A 270 -10.06 23.55 11.52
N ASP A 271 -9.43 22.37 11.61
CA ASP A 271 -8.52 22.03 12.69
C ASP A 271 -7.11 22.62 12.42
N VAL A 272 -7.02 23.94 12.52
CA VAL A 272 -5.79 24.72 12.32
C VAL A 272 -4.73 24.34 13.37
N GLN A 273 -5.15 24.03 14.60
CA GLN A 273 -4.24 23.60 15.67
C GLN A 273 -3.60 22.25 15.35
N ALA A 274 -4.38 21.24 14.92
CA ALA A 274 -3.81 19.96 14.51
C ALA A 274 -2.91 20.12 13.29
N GLN A 275 -3.29 20.94 12.32
CA GLN A 275 -2.44 21.20 11.14
C GLN A 275 -1.07 21.73 11.54
N ALA A 276 -1.06 22.75 12.40
CA ALA A 276 0.16 23.39 12.84
C ALA A 276 1.02 22.43 13.68
N ALA A 277 0.39 21.58 14.51
CA ALA A 277 1.08 20.52 15.24
C ALA A 277 1.70 19.47 14.29
N HIS A 278 0.98 19.02 13.27
CA HIS A 278 1.46 18.02 12.34
C HIS A 278 2.58 18.57 11.44
N SER A 279 2.46 19.80 10.94
CA SER A 279 3.50 20.45 10.14
C SER A 279 4.79 20.67 10.95
N ALA A 280 4.64 21.09 12.21
CA ALA A 280 5.72 21.22 13.18
C ALA A 280 6.46 19.89 13.40
N CYS A 281 5.72 18.84 13.77
CA CYS A 281 6.27 17.51 13.99
C CYS A 281 6.95 16.96 12.74
N TYR A 282 6.38 17.23 11.56
CA TYR A 282 6.95 16.81 10.28
C TYR A 282 8.34 17.43 10.03
N ILE A 283 8.49 18.74 10.18
CA ILE A 283 9.77 19.43 9.93
C ILE A 283 10.83 19.04 10.96
N LEU A 284 10.44 18.89 12.23
CA LEU A 284 11.36 18.39 13.26
C LEU A 284 11.81 16.96 12.98
N TRP A 285 10.89 16.10 12.53
CA TRP A 285 11.26 14.76 12.09
C TRP A 285 12.19 14.81 10.87
N LEU A 286 11.92 15.67 9.89
CA LEU A 286 12.74 15.84 8.68
C LEU A 286 14.18 16.21 9.06
N LYS A 287 14.38 17.11 10.04
CA LYS A 287 15.71 17.47 10.58
C LYS A 287 16.52 16.26 11.04
N VAL A 288 15.86 15.25 11.60
CA VAL A 288 16.52 14.02 12.07
C VAL A 288 16.85 13.05 10.92
N GLN A 289 16.09 13.09 9.83
CA GLN A 289 16.29 12.19 8.69
C GLN A 289 17.33 12.65 7.68
N VAL A 290 17.61 13.96 7.60
CA VAL A 290 18.55 14.51 6.63
C VAL A 290 19.99 14.05 6.96
N PRO A 291 20.78 13.57 5.97
CA PRO A 291 22.17 13.19 6.17
C PRO A 291 23.00 14.30 6.80
N LYS A 292 23.95 13.97 7.70
CA LYS A 292 24.75 14.94 8.45
C LYS A 292 25.47 15.98 7.56
N SER A 293 25.87 15.59 6.34
CA SER A 293 26.47 16.48 5.34
C SER A 293 25.56 17.62 4.88
N LEU A 294 24.24 17.41 4.94
CA LEU A 294 23.19 18.33 4.49
C LEU A 294 22.48 19.05 5.66
N VAL A 295 22.70 18.59 6.89
CA VAL A 295 22.08 19.16 8.11
C VAL A 295 22.48 20.63 8.33
N ASN A 296 23.69 21.03 7.96
CA ASN A 296 24.14 22.42 8.16
C ASN A 296 23.36 23.40 7.26
N GLN A 297 23.14 23.06 5.99
CA GLN A 297 22.30 23.85 5.07
C GLN A 297 20.85 23.92 5.55
N LEU A 298 20.35 22.81 6.09
CA LEU A 298 19.02 22.76 6.70
C LEU A 298 18.93 23.69 7.92
N GLN A 299 19.92 23.66 8.81
CA GLN A 299 19.92 24.47 10.02
C GLN A 299 19.99 25.97 9.73
N GLU A 300 20.76 26.40 8.73
CA GLU A 300 20.80 27.80 8.30
C GLU A 300 19.42 28.25 7.79
N LYS A 301 18.83 27.49 6.87
CA LYS A 301 17.49 27.81 6.33
C LYS A 301 16.37 27.77 7.38
N ILE A 302 16.46 26.88 8.37
CA ILE A 302 15.50 26.79 9.48
C ILE A 302 15.65 27.99 10.44
N ARG A 303 16.87 28.48 10.68
CA ARG A 303 17.11 29.67 11.51
C ARG A 303 16.51 30.92 10.86
N ASP A 304 16.61 31.04 9.54
CA ASP A 304 16.00 32.14 8.78
C ASP A 304 14.46 32.09 8.80
N ALA A 305 13.87 30.91 8.97
CA ALA A 305 12.42 30.70 8.94
C ALA A 305 11.68 31.05 10.26
N ASP A 306 12.35 31.61 11.28
CA ASP A 306 11.80 31.88 12.63
C ASP A 306 10.95 30.71 13.20
N LEU A 307 11.43 29.49 12.93
CA LEU A 307 10.71 28.24 13.20
C LEU A 307 10.32 28.13 14.67
N LYS A 308 11.15 28.65 15.58
CA LYS A 308 10.94 28.63 17.02
C LYS A 308 9.70 29.42 17.42
N THR A 309 9.50 30.61 16.84
CA THR A 309 8.34 31.45 17.09
C THR A 309 7.07 30.81 16.52
N LEU A 310 7.17 30.24 15.31
CA LEU A 310 6.08 29.54 14.64
C LEU A 310 5.64 28.28 15.42
N LEU A 311 6.59 27.48 15.90
CA LEU A 311 6.34 26.28 16.72
C LEU A 311 5.71 26.62 18.08
N ASN A 312 6.21 27.65 18.76
CA ASN A 312 5.67 28.08 20.06
C ASN A 312 4.26 28.66 19.94
N LYS A 313 3.96 29.35 18.84
CA LYS A 313 2.60 29.86 18.55
C LYS A 313 1.62 28.74 18.20
N SER A 314 2.09 27.71 17.50
CA SER A 314 1.27 26.62 16.96
C SER A 314 0.89 25.55 17.98
N CYS A 315 1.78 25.26 18.93
CA CYS A 315 1.57 24.22 19.94
C CYS A 315 2.31 24.55 21.25
N PRO A 316 1.80 25.51 22.04
CA PRO A 316 2.46 25.96 23.28
C PRO A 316 2.68 24.82 24.29
N GLU A 317 1.78 23.83 24.34
CA GLU A 317 1.89 22.65 25.22
C GLU A 317 3.11 21.76 24.90
N ARG A 318 3.55 21.74 23.63
CA ARG A 318 4.72 20.95 23.17
C ARG A 318 5.97 21.81 22.96
N SER A 319 5.91 23.09 23.32
CA SER A 319 7.00 24.07 23.21
C SER A 319 8.32 23.55 23.79
N SER A 320 8.29 22.94 24.97
CA SER A 320 9.48 22.40 25.65
C SER A 320 10.15 21.29 24.84
N LEU A 321 9.36 20.38 24.27
CA LEU A 321 9.83 19.28 23.42
C LEU A 321 10.38 19.82 22.10
N PHE A 322 9.72 20.79 21.50
CA PHE A 322 10.20 21.43 20.27
C PHE A 322 11.50 22.20 20.48
N ASN A 323 11.65 22.90 21.59
CA ASN A 323 12.90 23.58 21.95
C ASN A 323 14.05 22.59 22.16
N TYR A 324 13.79 21.41 22.71
CA TYR A 324 14.81 20.35 22.86
C TYR A 324 15.34 19.85 21.50
N PHE A 325 14.45 19.60 20.53
CA PHE A 325 14.86 19.14 19.20
C PHE A 325 15.42 20.24 18.28
N MET A 326 15.20 21.51 18.62
CA MET A 326 15.73 22.65 17.88
C MET A 326 17.19 22.96 18.25
N ASN A 327 17.55 22.77 19.51
CA ASN A 327 18.94 22.82 19.98
C ASN A 327 19.78 21.63 19.48
#